data_AF-A0A936AKC8-F1
#
_entry.id   AF-A0A936AKC8-F1
#
_cell.length_a   1.000
_cell.length_b   1.000
_cell.length_c   1.000
_cell.angle_alpha   90.00
_cell.angle_beta   90.00
_cell.angle_gamma   90.00
#
_symmetry.space_group_name_H-M   'P 1'
#
loop_
_entity.id
_entity.type
_entity.pdbx_description
1 polymer ?
#
loop_
_entity_poly.entity_id
_entity_poly.type
_entity_poly.pdbx_seq_one_letter_code
_entity_poly.pdbx_strand_id
1 'polypeptide(L)'
;MLRAAKRLRLMSSATFGTACSMASASLMAEEVARSSVNMSQGATEVSHKIYALHMYSLWLCVLIGVVVFAVMFYSIFAHRKSRGAVAAQFHESTKLEVMWTLVPFVILITLAVPATSTLLEIYDADDAGLDVMITGYQWKWKYEYLGQGVSFFSNLRTTDDEIHNKAPKGEHYLLEVDEPLVIPVGTKVRFLITSADVIHSWWVPQLAVKKDAIPGFVNASWTRIPEPGIYRGQCAELCGKNHGFMPIVVSAVAQDEFKDWLAQRKVEAEQERTLMAQTFTMDELMARGEAVYTKTCAACHMPTGMGVPGAFPALKGSAIATGPLDGHLDIVVNGKQGTAMAAFGAQFNEIDLAAVITYERNSWGNNMGDMLQPIDVAKFKKAK
;
A
#
# COMPACT_ATOMS: atom_id res chain seq x y z
N MET A 1 -6.17 -33.21 -77.57
CA MET A 1 -7.23 -33.49 -76.58
C MET A 1 -6.60 -33.87 -75.25
N LEU A 2 -6.41 -32.90 -74.35
CA LEU A 2 -6.29 -33.04 -72.89
C LEU A 2 -6.13 -31.62 -72.30
N ARG A 3 -7.31 -31.07 -71.97
CA ARG A 3 -7.68 -30.07 -70.95
C ARG A 3 -6.52 -29.25 -70.34
N ALA A 4 -6.36 -27.95 -70.62
CA ALA A 4 -7.17 -26.81 -70.16
C ALA A 4 -7.32 -26.72 -68.63
N ALA A 5 -6.33 -26.12 -67.94
CA ALA A 5 -6.48 -25.38 -66.66
C ALA A 5 -5.11 -24.83 -66.19
N LYS A 6 -4.71 -23.67 -66.70
CA LYS A 6 -3.64 -22.86 -66.09
C LYS A 6 -3.82 -21.40 -66.52
N ARG A 7 -4.71 -20.69 -65.85
CA ARG A 7 -4.83 -19.21 -65.80
C ARG A 7 -6.05 -18.85 -64.95
N LEU A 8 -5.84 -18.64 -63.65
CA LEU A 8 -6.50 -17.59 -62.85
C LEU A 8 -5.93 -17.63 -61.42
N ARG A 9 -5.83 -16.46 -60.80
CA ARG A 9 -5.25 -16.15 -59.47
C ARG A 9 -3.78 -15.75 -59.48
N LEU A 10 -3.45 -14.77 -60.32
CA LEU A 10 -2.60 -13.66 -59.89
C LEU A 10 -3.54 -12.55 -59.42
N MET A 11 -3.15 -11.81 -58.36
CA MET A 11 -3.81 -10.62 -57.79
C MET A 11 -4.93 -10.86 -56.76
N SER A 12 -4.57 -11.28 -55.53
CA SER A 12 -5.37 -10.97 -54.33
C SER A 12 -4.60 -11.06 -52.99
N SER A 13 -3.27 -11.09 -52.98
CA SER A 13 -2.50 -11.33 -51.74
C SER A 13 -1.72 -10.12 -51.22
N ALA A 14 -1.90 -8.92 -51.79
CA ALA A 14 -1.09 -7.74 -51.44
C ALA A 14 -1.79 -6.68 -50.54
N THR A 15 -3.03 -6.90 -50.10
CA THR A 15 -3.78 -5.89 -49.30
C THR A 15 -4.27 -6.38 -47.93
N PHE A 16 -3.92 -7.60 -47.52
CA PHE A 16 -4.30 -8.12 -46.19
C PHE A 16 -3.17 -8.06 -45.13
N GLY A 17 -1.95 -7.66 -45.54
CA GLY A 17 -0.78 -7.65 -44.65
C GLY A 17 -0.58 -6.38 -43.83
N THR A 18 -1.25 -5.27 -44.16
CA THR A 18 -0.94 -3.95 -43.57
C THR A 18 -1.99 -3.46 -42.58
N ALA A 19 -3.17 -4.09 -42.52
CA ALA A 19 -4.21 -3.77 -41.52
C ALA A 19 -4.01 -4.52 -40.19
N CYS A 20 -3.27 -5.63 -40.18
CA CYS A 20 -3.04 -6.43 -38.97
C CYS A 20 -1.89 -5.90 -38.10
N SER A 21 -1.11 -4.93 -38.59
CA SER A 21 0.05 -4.40 -37.84
C SER A 21 -0.25 -3.12 -37.06
N MET A 22 -1.40 -2.47 -37.29
CA MET A 22 -1.82 -1.28 -36.54
C MET A 22 -2.85 -1.59 -35.43
N ALA A 23 -3.51 -2.75 -35.46
CA ALA A 23 -4.37 -3.19 -34.36
C ALA A 23 -3.58 -3.71 -33.15
N SER A 24 -2.32 -4.11 -33.35
CA SER A 24 -1.46 -4.64 -32.27
C SER A 24 -0.80 -3.57 -31.41
N ALA A 25 -0.80 -2.30 -31.85
CA ALA A 25 -0.23 -1.19 -31.08
C ALA A 25 -1.22 -0.66 -30.02
N SER A 26 -2.54 -0.82 -30.26
CA SER A 26 -3.60 -0.33 -29.38
C SER A 26 -3.98 -1.30 -28.25
N LEU A 27 -3.49 -2.54 -28.32
CA LEU A 27 -3.73 -3.61 -27.32
C LEU A 27 -2.58 -3.73 -26.28
N MET A 28 -1.57 -2.86 -26.33
CA MET A 28 -0.47 -2.83 -25.36
C MET A 28 -0.72 -1.88 -24.18
N ALA A 29 -1.87 -1.20 -24.15
CA ALA A 29 -2.29 -0.33 -23.05
C ALA A 29 -3.26 -1.03 -22.07
N GLU A 30 -3.59 -2.30 -22.33
CA GLU A 30 -4.57 -3.07 -21.58
C GLU A 30 -3.80 -3.97 -20.61
N GLU A 31 -3.77 -3.57 -19.33
CA GLU A 31 -3.23 -4.36 -18.22
C GLU A 31 -1.76 -4.80 -18.37
N VAL A 32 -0.86 -4.19 -17.60
CA VAL A 32 0.26 -4.97 -17.05
C VAL A 32 -0.37 -5.99 -16.09
N ALA A 33 -0.99 -7.03 -16.66
CA ALA A 33 -1.56 -8.14 -15.93
C ALA A 33 -0.43 -8.67 -15.06
N ARG A 34 -0.62 -8.56 -13.74
CA ARG A 34 0.33 -9.05 -12.74
C ARG A 34 0.59 -10.51 -13.09
N SER A 35 1.75 -10.80 -13.70
CA SER A 35 2.04 -12.15 -14.15
C SER A 35 1.91 -13.08 -12.95
N SER A 36 1.14 -14.16 -13.10
CA SER A 36 0.92 -15.10 -12.01
C SER A 36 2.17 -15.92 -11.68
N VAL A 37 3.19 -15.87 -12.55
CA VAL A 37 4.38 -16.73 -12.47
C VAL A 37 5.71 -15.97 -12.53
N ASN A 38 5.70 -14.68 -12.85
CA ASN A 38 6.91 -13.85 -12.87
C ASN A 38 6.63 -12.47 -12.26
N MET A 39 7.69 -11.78 -11.86
CA MET A 39 7.59 -10.37 -11.47
C MET A 39 7.07 -9.54 -12.66
N SER A 40 6.08 -8.69 -12.42
CA SER A 40 5.60 -7.73 -13.42
C SER A 40 6.63 -6.61 -13.62
N GLN A 41 6.80 -6.15 -14.85
CA GLN A 41 7.52 -4.92 -15.12
C GLN A 41 6.71 -3.73 -14.56
N GLY A 42 7.30 -2.91 -13.70
CA GLY A 42 6.61 -1.72 -13.20
C GLY A 42 6.70 -0.54 -14.17
N ALA A 43 6.19 0.61 -13.72
CA ALA A 43 5.99 1.80 -14.54
C ALA A 43 7.11 2.85 -14.39
N THR A 44 8.04 2.67 -13.44
CA THR A 44 9.12 3.62 -13.16
C THR A 44 10.46 3.15 -13.71
N GLU A 45 11.38 4.09 -13.96
CA GLU A 45 12.75 3.76 -14.41
C GLU A 45 13.47 2.82 -13.43
N VAL A 46 13.34 3.08 -12.13
CA VAL A 46 13.87 2.22 -11.07
C VAL A 46 13.28 0.82 -11.14
N SER A 47 11.96 0.70 -11.39
CA SER A 47 11.32 -0.61 -11.56
C SER A 47 11.87 -1.38 -12.76
N HIS A 48 12.14 -0.70 -13.88
CA HIS A 48 12.76 -1.32 -15.06
C HIS A 48 14.16 -1.87 -14.75
N LYS A 49 14.99 -1.13 -14.00
CA LYS A 49 16.32 -1.59 -13.57
C LYS A 49 16.23 -2.82 -12.66
N ILE A 50 15.32 -2.81 -11.69
CA ILE A 50 15.06 -3.95 -10.80
C ILE A 50 14.58 -5.16 -11.61
N TYR A 51 13.67 -4.95 -12.57
CA TYR A 51 13.19 -6.02 -13.45
C TYR A 51 14.31 -6.63 -14.29
N ALA A 52 15.18 -5.81 -14.88
CA ALA A 52 16.33 -6.29 -15.65
C ALA A 52 17.29 -7.12 -14.78
N LEU A 53 17.58 -6.68 -13.56
CA LEU A 53 18.39 -7.42 -12.58
C LEU A 53 17.76 -8.75 -12.19
N HIS A 54 16.45 -8.76 -11.92
CA HIS A 54 15.69 -9.98 -11.63
C HIS A 54 15.78 -10.97 -12.79
N MET A 55 15.54 -10.52 -14.02
CA MET A 55 15.59 -11.39 -15.20
C MET A 55 17.01 -11.90 -15.48
N TYR A 56 18.04 -11.08 -15.28
CA TYR A 56 19.43 -11.51 -15.37
C TYR A 56 19.75 -12.62 -14.36
N SER A 57 19.41 -12.40 -13.09
CA SER A 57 19.59 -13.38 -12.01
C SER A 57 18.82 -14.67 -12.27
N LEU A 58 17.57 -14.58 -12.72
CA LEU A 58 16.73 -15.72 -13.05
C LEU A 58 17.36 -16.59 -14.15
N TRP A 59 17.78 -15.99 -15.26
CA TRP A 59 18.40 -16.75 -16.36
C TRP A 59 19.75 -17.35 -16.00
N LEU A 60 20.52 -16.67 -15.16
CA LEU A 60 21.75 -17.22 -14.58
C LEU A 60 21.46 -18.44 -13.70
N CYS A 61 20.44 -18.37 -12.83
CA CYS A 61 19.99 -19.52 -12.03
C CYS A 61 19.53 -20.68 -12.92
N VAL A 62 18.79 -20.41 -14.00
CA VAL A 62 18.38 -21.43 -14.98
C VAL A 62 19.60 -22.09 -15.63
N LEU A 63 20.59 -21.31 -16.07
CA LEU A 63 21.83 -21.83 -16.65
C LEU A 63 22.58 -22.75 -15.69
N ILE A 64 22.80 -22.29 -14.44
CA ILE A 64 23.47 -23.09 -13.40
C ILE A 64 22.66 -24.36 -13.11
N GLY A 65 21.34 -24.23 -12.98
CA GLY A 65 20.43 -25.34 -12.79
C GLY A 65 20.59 -26.38 -13.90
N VAL A 66 20.54 -25.98 -15.16
CA VAL A 66 20.72 -26.88 -16.31
C VAL A 66 22.06 -27.62 -16.24
N VAL A 67 23.16 -26.92 -15.91
CA VAL A 67 24.49 -27.55 -15.79
C VAL A 67 24.52 -28.57 -14.66
N VAL A 68 24.05 -28.21 -13.46
CA VAL A 68 24.03 -29.09 -12.29
C VAL A 68 23.13 -30.30 -12.53
N PHE A 69 21.90 -30.08 -13.01
CA PHE A 69 20.96 -31.16 -13.33
C PHE A 69 21.50 -32.06 -14.44
N ALA A 70 22.14 -31.52 -15.47
CA ALA A 70 22.74 -32.32 -16.53
C ALA A 70 23.86 -33.24 -15.99
N VAL A 71 24.77 -32.71 -15.16
CA VAL A 71 25.83 -33.52 -14.53
C VAL A 71 25.24 -34.58 -13.59
N MET A 72 24.22 -34.22 -12.82
CA MET A 72 23.54 -35.16 -11.93
C MET A 72 22.82 -36.27 -12.71
N PHE A 73 22.03 -35.93 -13.74
CA PHE A 73 21.34 -36.92 -14.58
C PHE A 73 22.32 -37.79 -15.34
N TYR A 74 23.39 -37.21 -15.88
CA TYR A 74 24.47 -37.97 -16.49
C TYR A 74 25.08 -38.95 -15.49
N SER A 75 25.36 -38.51 -14.26
CA SER A 75 25.96 -39.36 -13.24
C SER A 75 25.04 -40.51 -12.84
N ILE A 76 23.75 -40.23 -12.63
CA ILE A 76 22.72 -41.26 -12.33
C ILE A 76 22.59 -42.26 -13.48
N PHE A 77 22.66 -41.80 -14.73
CA PHE A 77 22.50 -42.66 -15.90
C PHE A 77 23.77 -43.49 -16.16
N ALA A 78 24.94 -42.85 -16.22
CA ALA A 78 26.19 -43.46 -16.66
C ALA A 78 26.86 -44.30 -15.56
N HIS A 79 26.82 -43.86 -14.30
CA HIS A 79 27.51 -44.52 -13.18
C HIS A 79 26.61 -45.45 -12.37
N ARG A 80 25.46 -45.87 -12.91
CA ARG A 80 24.54 -46.78 -12.24
C ARG A 80 25.09 -48.21 -12.19
N LYS A 81 25.00 -48.86 -11.02
CA LYS A 81 25.42 -50.26 -10.80
C LYS A 81 24.85 -51.25 -11.82
N SER A 82 23.58 -51.09 -12.22
CA SER A 82 22.94 -52.01 -13.19
C SER A 82 23.52 -51.91 -14.61
N ARG A 83 24.32 -50.89 -14.92
CA ARG A 83 25.08 -50.80 -16.18
C ARG A 83 26.49 -51.40 -16.07
N GLY A 84 26.83 -52.01 -14.94
CA GLY A 84 28.18 -52.55 -14.70
C GLY A 84 29.23 -51.48 -14.44
N ALA A 85 28.83 -50.26 -14.05
CA ALA A 85 29.78 -49.20 -13.72
C ALA A 85 30.65 -49.59 -12.51
N VAL A 86 31.97 -49.50 -12.69
CA VAL A 86 32.97 -49.72 -11.63
C VAL A 86 33.43 -48.37 -11.09
N ALA A 87 33.46 -48.21 -9.77
CA ALA A 87 33.83 -46.95 -9.12
C ALA A 87 35.31 -46.65 -9.31
N ALA A 88 35.61 -45.46 -9.84
CA ALA A 88 36.98 -44.94 -9.89
C ALA A 88 37.49 -44.62 -8.48
N GLN A 89 38.81 -44.73 -8.26
CA GLN A 89 39.47 -44.46 -6.98
C GLN A 89 40.26 -43.14 -7.09
N PHE A 90 39.59 -42.02 -6.83
CA PHE A 90 40.22 -40.71 -6.68
C PHE A 90 39.57 -40.00 -5.49
N HIS A 91 40.30 -39.07 -4.86
CA HIS A 91 39.83 -38.39 -3.65
C HIS A 91 39.70 -36.88 -3.81
N GLU A 92 40.51 -36.25 -4.68
CA GLU A 92 40.50 -34.81 -4.87
C GLU A 92 41.00 -34.40 -6.25
N SER A 93 40.75 -33.14 -6.59
CA SER A 93 41.35 -32.49 -7.75
C SER A 93 41.48 -31.01 -7.45
N THR A 94 42.68 -30.58 -7.04
CA THR A 94 42.97 -29.17 -6.73
C THR A 94 42.60 -28.25 -7.89
N LYS A 95 42.76 -28.71 -9.14
CA LYS A 95 42.37 -27.94 -10.33
C LYS A 95 40.85 -27.73 -10.40
N LEU A 96 40.07 -28.78 -10.14
CA LEU A 96 38.60 -28.68 -10.11
C LEU A 96 38.14 -27.82 -8.94
N GLU A 97 38.81 -27.94 -7.80
CA GLU A 97 38.54 -27.17 -6.60
C GLU A 97 38.75 -25.67 -6.80
N VAL A 98 39.87 -25.28 -7.40
CA VAL A 98 40.12 -23.89 -7.76
C VAL A 98 39.08 -23.38 -8.76
N MET A 99 38.74 -24.17 -9.77
CA MET A 99 37.76 -23.77 -10.79
C MET A 99 36.36 -23.55 -10.21
N TRP A 100 35.84 -24.49 -9.41
CA TRP A 100 34.50 -24.34 -8.81
C TRP A 100 34.45 -23.30 -7.68
N THR A 101 35.58 -22.76 -7.26
CA THR A 101 35.66 -21.67 -6.27
C THR A 101 35.69 -20.32 -7.00
N LEU A 102 36.54 -20.20 -8.03
CA LEU A 102 36.67 -18.98 -8.82
C LEU A 102 35.45 -18.69 -9.69
N VAL A 103 34.80 -19.71 -10.27
CA VAL A 103 33.63 -19.50 -11.13
C VAL A 103 32.46 -18.88 -10.36
N PRO A 104 31.99 -19.44 -9.21
CA PRO A 104 30.96 -18.78 -8.40
C PRO A 104 31.38 -17.41 -7.89
N PHE A 105 32.66 -17.23 -7.52
CA PHE A 105 33.17 -15.92 -7.09
C PHE A 105 32.99 -14.85 -8.18
N VAL A 106 33.36 -15.16 -9.43
CA VAL A 106 33.17 -14.24 -10.56
C VAL A 106 31.69 -13.99 -10.84
N ILE A 107 30.86 -15.03 -10.79
CA ILE A 107 29.39 -14.91 -10.97
C ILE A 107 28.78 -13.96 -9.93
N LEU A 108 29.22 -14.03 -8.67
CA LEU A 108 28.74 -13.13 -7.62
C LEU A 108 29.15 -11.67 -7.88
N ILE A 109 30.35 -11.43 -8.43
CA ILE A 109 30.79 -10.07 -8.81
C ILE A 109 29.88 -9.49 -9.90
N THR A 110 29.54 -10.28 -10.93
CA THR A 110 28.69 -9.79 -12.03
C THR A 110 27.26 -9.47 -11.58
N LEU A 111 26.77 -10.13 -10.52
CA LEU A 111 25.50 -9.79 -9.87
C LEU A 111 25.62 -8.56 -8.96
N ALA A 112 26.68 -8.49 -8.16
CA ALA A 112 26.82 -7.49 -7.11
C ALA A 112 26.97 -6.06 -7.66
N VAL A 113 27.80 -5.85 -8.68
CA VAL A 113 28.10 -4.50 -9.21
C VAL A 113 26.85 -3.75 -9.69
N PRO A 114 26.04 -4.29 -10.63
CA PRO A 114 24.85 -3.58 -11.10
C PRO A 114 23.75 -3.51 -10.03
N ALA A 115 23.67 -4.50 -9.12
CA ALA A 115 22.76 -4.46 -7.98
C ALA A 115 23.08 -3.33 -7.02
N THR A 116 24.35 -3.14 -6.65
CA THR A 116 24.78 -2.02 -5.80
C THR A 116 24.53 -0.67 -6.45
N SER A 117 24.79 -0.52 -7.74
CA SER A 117 24.49 0.73 -8.47
C SER A 117 23.00 1.08 -8.41
N THR A 118 22.13 0.09 -8.65
CA THR A 118 20.67 0.27 -8.59
C THR A 118 20.22 0.56 -7.16
N LEU A 119 20.85 -0.08 -6.17
CA LEU A 119 20.53 0.13 -4.75
C LEU A 119 20.84 1.57 -4.32
N LEU A 120 21.97 2.14 -4.74
CA LEU A 120 22.31 3.54 -4.45
C LEU A 120 21.26 4.51 -4.99
N GLU A 121 20.76 4.28 -6.21
CA GLU A 121 19.69 5.09 -6.81
C GLU A 121 18.37 4.96 -6.05
N ILE A 122 18.01 3.76 -5.59
CA ILE A 122 16.80 3.54 -4.77
C ILE A 122 16.86 4.33 -3.46
N TYR A 123 18.04 4.44 -2.84
CA TYR A 123 18.22 5.14 -1.57
C TYR A 123 18.43 6.65 -1.68
N ASP A 124 18.70 7.17 -2.88
CA ASP A 124 18.80 8.61 -3.13
C ASP A 124 17.41 9.27 -3.17
N ALA A 125 16.90 9.64 -2.00
CA ALA A 125 15.65 10.38 -1.85
C ALA A 125 15.84 11.90 -1.85
N ASP A 126 17.01 12.42 -2.21
CA ASP A 126 17.30 13.85 -2.14
C ASP A 126 16.65 14.64 -3.29
N ASP A 127 16.61 15.97 -3.19
CA ASP A 127 16.09 16.89 -4.22
C ASP A 127 14.68 16.55 -4.74
N ALA A 128 13.78 16.16 -3.85
CA ALA A 128 12.37 15.91 -4.17
C ALA A 128 11.60 17.22 -4.43
N GLY A 129 10.72 17.18 -5.43
CA GLY A 129 9.83 18.31 -5.76
C GLY A 129 8.52 18.32 -4.95
N LEU A 130 8.22 17.21 -4.27
CA LEU A 130 7.06 17.07 -3.39
C LEU A 130 7.40 16.07 -2.27
N ASP A 131 7.08 16.45 -1.04
CA ASP A 131 7.21 15.60 0.14
C ASP A 131 5.83 15.20 0.66
N VAL A 132 5.61 13.89 0.79
CA VAL A 132 4.40 13.32 1.37
C VAL A 132 4.78 12.45 2.57
N MET A 133 4.25 12.81 3.75
CA MET A 133 4.30 11.96 4.93
C MET A 133 3.19 10.91 4.83
N ILE A 134 3.57 9.65 5.01
CA ILE A 134 2.72 8.47 4.97
C ILE A 134 2.78 7.84 6.35
N THR A 135 1.63 7.77 7.02
CA THR A 135 1.54 7.14 8.34
C THR A 135 0.62 5.93 8.28
N GLY A 136 1.15 4.77 8.67
CA GLY A 136 0.37 3.54 8.85
C GLY A 136 -0.47 3.57 10.13
N TYR A 137 -1.72 3.11 10.01
CA TYR A 137 -2.64 2.87 11.12
C TYR A 137 -3.32 1.51 10.90
N GLN A 138 -3.76 0.84 11.96
CA GLN A 138 -4.64 -0.33 11.88
C GLN A 138 -6.06 0.11 11.48
N TRP A 139 -6.58 -0.15 10.27
CA TRP A 139 -5.94 -0.69 9.06
C TRP A 139 -6.26 0.25 7.89
N LYS A 140 -5.48 1.32 7.78
CA LYS A 140 -5.63 2.42 6.83
C LYS A 140 -4.35 3.24 6.73
N TRP A 141 -4.29 4.13 5.75
CA TRP A 141 -3.14 5.00 5.54
C TRP A 141 -3.53 6.45 5.72
N LYS A 142 -2.68 7.24 6.37
CA LYS A 142 -2.80 8.70 6.40
C LYS A 142 -1.77 9.29 5.45
N TYR A 143 -2.19 10.26 4.64
CA TYR A 143 -1.32 11.02 3.75
C TYR A 143 -1.33 12.49 4.16
N GLU A 144 -0.14 13.08 4.27
CA GLU A 144 0.04 14.49 4.59
C GLU A 144 1.04 15.12 3.61
N TYR A 145 0.60 16.17 2.91
CA TYR A 145 1.41 16.90 1.94
C TYR A 145 2.16 18.00 2.68
N LEU A 146 3.45 17.78 2.92
CA LEU A 146 4.23 18.64 3.79
C LEU A 146 4.33 20.06 3.21
N GLY A 147 4.11 21.06 4.08
CA GLY A 147 4.07 22.46 3.70
C GLY A 147 2.83 22.89 2.89
N GLN A 148 1.90 21.97 2.59
CA GLN A 148 0.69 22.28 1.83
C GLN A 148 -0.57 22.42 2.69
N GLY A 149 -0.53 22.01 3.97
CA GLY A 149 -1.68 22.07 4.86
C GLY A 149 -2.84 21.14 4.44
N VAL A 150 -2.53 20.08 3.69
CA VAL A 150 -3.48 19.07 3.23
C VAL A 150 -3.10 17.72 3.83
N SER A 151 -4.05 17.10 4.51
CA SER A 151 -3.89 15.79 5.14
C SER A 151 -5.23 15.05 5.14
N PHE A 152 -5.22 13.75 4.90
CA PHE A 152 -6.43 12.91 4.94
C PHE A 152 -6.11 11.44 5.20
N PHE A 153 -7.14 10.67 5.56
CA PHE A 153 -7.08 9.22 5.65
C PHE A 153 -7.62 8.58 4.37
N SER A 154 -7.00 7.47 4.02
CA SER A 154 -7.36 6.58 2.93
C SER A 154 -7.76 5.23 3.52
N ASN A 155 -9.04 4.90 3.40
CA ASN A 155 -9.67 3.70 3.92
C ASN A 155 -10.05 2.77 2.78
N LEU A 156 -10.14 1.47 3.08
CA LEU A 156 -10.68 0.49 2.16
C LEU A 156 -12.12 0.87 1.73
N ARG A 157 -12.36 0.91 0.42
CA ARG A 157 -13.69 1.16 -0.15
C ARG A 157 -14.62 -0.05 -0.04
N THR A 158 -14.06 -1.26 -0.14
CA THR A 158 -14.84 -2.51 -0.05
C THR A 158 -15.64 -2.56 1.25
N THR A 159 -16.94 -2.76 1.11
CA THR A 159 -17.90 -2.80 2.23
C THR A 159 -17.92 -4.16 2.93
N ASP A 160 -18.49 -4.20 4.14
CA ASP A 160 -18.71 -5.46 4.89
C ASP A 160 -19.58 -6.46 4.10
N ASP A 161 -20.59 -5.96 3.39
CA ASP A 161 -21.48 -6.79 2.58
C ASP A 161 -20.73 -7.44 1.40
N GLU A 162 -19.81 -6.72 0.75
CA GLU A 162 -18.94 -7.32 -0.27
C GLU A 162 -18.01 -8.38 0.32
N ILE A 163 -17.44 -8.13 1.51
CA ILE A 163 -16.52 -9.06 2.20
C ILE A 163 -17.25 -10.36 2.57
N HIS A 164 -18.47 -10.26 3.10
CA HIS A 164 -19.28 -11.39 3.54
C HIS A 164 -20.15 -12.00 2.43
N ASN A 165 -19.89 -11.67 1.16
CA ASN A 165 -20.61 -12.17 -0.01
C ASN A 165 -22.13 -11.89 0.01
N LYS A 166 -22.55 -10.80 0.66
CA LYS A 166 -23.92 -10.27 0.64
C LYS A 166 -24.15 -9.29 -0.52
N ALA A 167 -23.07 -8.74 -1.09
CA ALA A 167 -23.06 -7.87 -2.26
C ALA A 167 -22.06 -8.37 -3.34
N PRO A 168 -22.28 -8.06 -4.63
CA PRO A 168 -21.35 -8.43 -5.70
C PRO A 168 -20.01 -7.72 -5.54
N LYS A 169 -18.92 -8.42 -5.85
CA LYS A 169 -17.55 -7.89 -5.75
C LYS A 169 -17.16 -7.22 -7.07
N GLY A 170 -16.62 -6.01 -6.98
CA GLY A 170 -16.06 -5.31 -8.14
C GLY A 170 -14.73 -5.90 -8.62
N GLU A 171 -14.27 -5.47 -9.80
CA GLU A 171 -13.00 -5.88 -10.42
C GLU A 171 -11.79 -5.72 -9.48
N HIS A 172 -11.73 -4.59 -8.78
CA HIS A 172 -10.63 -4.25 -7.87
C HIS A 172 -10.99 -4.51 -6.39
N TYR A 173 -11.73 -5.58 -6.11
CA TYR A 173 -12.09 -6.00 -4.76
C TYR A 173 -10.84 -6.05 -3.85
N LEU A 174 -10.92 -5.40 -2.68
CA LEU A 174 -9.82 -5.20 -1.71
C LEU A 174 -8.63 -4.36 -2.18
N LEU A 175 -8.73 -3.70 -3.33
CA LEU A 175 -7.66 -2.88 -3.92
C LEU A 175 -8.08 -1.44 -4.21
N GLU A 176 -9.24 -1.01 -3.69
CA GLU A 176 -9.80 0.33 -3.84
C GLU A 176 -9.90 1.05 -2.51
N VAL A 177 -9.77 2.37 -2.55
CA VAL A 177 -9.90 3.25 -1.39
C VAL A 177 -10.94 4.34 -1.63
N ASP A 178 -11.41 4.96 -0.56
CA ASP A 178 -12.24 6.16 -0.62
C ASP A 178 -11.45 7.38 -1.10
N GLU A 179 -10.22 7.55 -0.62
CA GLU A 179 -9.38 8.72 -0.87
C GLU A 179 -7.98 8.30 -1.35
N PRO A 180 -7.68 8.37 -2.66
CA PRO A 180 -6.38 7.97 -3.20
C PRO A 180 -5.28 9.01 -2.92
N LEU A 181 -4.02 8.57 -2.88
CA LEU A 181 -2.85 9.45 -2.88
C LEU A 181 -2.68 10.05 -4.28
N VAL A 182 -2.88 11.35 -4.45
CA VAL A 182 -2.76 12.03 -5.75
C VAL A 182 -1.38 12.67 -5.88
N ILE A 183 -0.64 12.36 -6.93
CA ILE A 183 0.69 12.92 -7.16
C ILE A 183 0.89 13.32 -8.63
N PRO A 184 1.73 14.33 -8.92
CA PRO A 184 1.95 14.76 -10.29
C PRO A 184 2.97 13.87 -11.02
N VAL A 185 2.69 13.54 -12.28
CA VAL A 185 3.63 12.84 -13.17
C VAL A 185 4.87 13.70 -13.45
N GLY A 186 6.01 13.06 -13.70
CA GLY A 186 7.27 13.72 -13.99
C GLY A 186 7.97 14.36 -12.79
N THR A 187 7.36 14.42 -11.60
CA THR A 187 7.97 14.94 -10.36
C THR A 187 8.60 13.81 -9.56
N LYS A 188 9.80 14.04 -8.98
CA LYS A 188 10.35 13.18 -7.93
C LYS A 188 9.59 13.46 -6.64
N VAL A 189 8.75 12.52 -6.22
CA VAL A 189 8.00 12.59 -4.96
C VAL A 189 8.74 11.76 -3.92
N ARG A 190 9.09 12.38 -2.79
CA ARG A 190 9.66 11.68 -1.64
C ARG A 190 8.55 11.32 -0.67
N PHE A 191 8.56 10.06 -0.27
CA PHE A 191 7.69 9.50 0.75
C PHE A 191 8.47 9.39 2.06
N LEU A 192 7.95 10.05 3.10
CA LEU A 192 8.40 9.89 4.47
C LEU A 192 7.42 8.94 5.15
N ILE A 193 7.88 7.77 5.57
CA ILE A 193 7.02 6.64 5.91
C ILE A 193 7.24 6.26 7.38
N THR A 194 6.17 6.30 8.17
CA THR A 194 6.18 5.98 9.60
C THR A 194 4.87 5.29 10.01
N SER A 195 4.73 4.91 11.28
CA SER A 195 3.51 4.31 11.82
C SER A 195 3.12 4.95 13.15
N ALA A 196 1.81 5.00 13.41
CA ALA A 196 1.25 5.45 14.68
C ALA A 196 0.95 4.30 15.66
N ASP A 197 1.03 3.03 15.23
CA ASP A 197 0.68 1.89 16.07
C ASP A 197 1.68 0.71 15.96
N VAL A 198 1.50 -0.21 15.02
CA VAL A 198 2.34 -1.40 14.78
C VAL A 198 3.14 -1.22 13.50
N ILE A 199 4.02 -2.16 13.18
CA ILE A 199 4.75 -2.10 11.91
C ILE A 199 3.79 -2.39 10.76
N HIS A 200 3.84 -1.55 9.72
CA HIS A 200 3.22 -1.77 8.41
C HIS A 200 4.29 -1.72 7.32
N SER A 201 3.94 -1.96 6.07
CA SER A 201 4.86 -1.71 4.95
C SER A 201 4.09 -1.16 3.76
N TRP A 202 4.47 0.05 3.34
CA TRP A 202 3.83 0.72 2.21
C TRP A 202 4.44 0.17 0.92
N TRP A 203 3.66 -0.58 0.15
CA TRP A 203 4.13 -1.26 -1.05
C TRP A 203 3.23 -1.01 -2.26
N VAL A 204 3.79 -0.36 -3.28
CA VAL A 204 3.16 -0.21 -4.60
C VAL A 204 4.07 -0.88 -5.65
N PRO A 205 3.77 -2.14 -6.06
CA PRO A 205 4.66 -2.93 -6.91
C PRO A 205 5.05 -2.25 -8.22
N GLN A 206 4.09 -1.61 -8.90
CA GLN A 206 4.34 -0.93 -10.17
C GLN A 206 5.28 0.28 -10.02
N LEU A 207 5.41 0.84 -8.82
CA LEU A 207 6.33 1.94 -8.55
C LEU A 207 7.70 1.44 -8.09
N ALA A 208 7.85 0.13 -7.82
CA ALA A 208 8.99 -0.49 -7.16
C ALA A 208 9.33 0.13 -5.79
N VAL A 209 8.34 0.71 -5.11
CA VAL A 209 8.49 1.26 -3.76
C VAL A 209 7.91 0.25 -2.77
N LYS A 210 8.78 -0.29 -1.91
CA LYS A 210 8.41 -1.02 -0.69
C LYS A 210 9.23 -0.48 0.47
N LYS A 211 8.56 0.04 1.50
CA LYS A 211 9.26 0.54 2.68
C LYS A 211 8.42 0.39 3.93
N ASP A 212 9.05 -0.05 5.00
CA ASP A 212 8.35 -0.32 6.25
C ASP A 212 8.01 0.99 6.98
N ALA A 213 6.80 1.04 7.50
CA ALA A 213 6.27 2.07 8.38
C ALA A 213 6.48 1.60 9.82
N ILE A 214 7.46 2.18 10.50
CA ILE A 214 7.91 1.73 11.82
C ILE A 214 7.56 2.80 12.85
N PRO A 215 6.86 2.45 13.96
CA PRO A 215 6.57 3.41 15.02
C PRO A 215 7.86 4.02 15.61
N GLY A 216 7.89 5.35 15.74
CA GLY A 216 9.03 6.08 16.30
C GLY A 216 10.22 6.27 15.36
N PHE A 217 10.13 5.83 14.10
CA PHE A 217 11.14 6.05 13.07
C PHE A 217 10.50 6.54 11.76
N VAL A 218 11.18 7.44 11.06
CA VAL A 218 10.74 7.92 9.73
C VAL A 218 11.69 7.36 8.68
N ASN A 219 11.17 6.46 7.86
CA ASN A 219 11.87 5.95 6.68
C ASN A 219 11.67 6.90 5.49
N ALA A 220 12.62 6.95 4.58
CA ALA A 220 12.46 7.64 3.29
C ALA A 220 12.41 6.64 2.14
N SER A 221 11.61 6.97 1.12
CA SER A 221 11.63 6.38 -0.21
C SER A 221 11.20 7.42 -1.22
N TRP A 222 11.26 7.12 -2.52
CA TRP A 222 10.85 8.07 -3.56
C TRP A 222 10.31 7.36 -4.78
N THR A 223 9.56 8.10 -5.61
CA THR A 223 9.14 7.65 -6.93
C THR A 223 9.14 8.81 -7.92
N ARG A 224 9.27 8.50 -9.21
CA ARG A 224 9.01 9.42 -10.32
C ARG A 224 8.20 8.65 -11.37
N ILE A 225 6.95 9.03 -11.52
CA ILE A 225 6.01 8.35 -12.41
C ILE A 225 6.02 9.07 -13.77
N PRO A 226 6.30 8.39 -14.89
CA PRO A 226 6.40 9.05 -16.19
C PRO A 226 5.03 9.40 -16.79
N GLU A 227 4.03 8.54 -16.60
CA GLU A 227 2.72 8.62 -17.28
C GLU A 227 1.56 8.68 -16.29
N PRO A 228 0.45 9.36 -16.62
CA PRO A 228 -0.74 9.37 -15.78
C PRO A 228 -1.36 7.97 -15.64
N GLY A 229 -1.95 7.68 -14.48
CA GLY A 229 -2.60 6.41 -14.24
C GLY A 229 -2.88 6.11 -12.77
N ILE A 230 -3.55 4.98 -12.54
CA ILE A 230 -3.85 4.47 -11.21
C ILE A 230 -2.92 3.29 -10.89
N TYR A 231 -2.19 3.42 -9.78
CA TYR A 231 -1.25 2.40 -9.31
C TYR A 231 -1.71 1.86 -7.97
N ARG A 232 -1.85 0.53 -7.88
CA ARG A 232 -2.41 -0.13 -6.70
C ARG A 232 -1.33 -0.84 -5.90
N GLY A 233 -1.48 -0.77 -4.59
CA GLY A 233 -0.58 -1.36 -3.60
C GLY A 233 -1.34 -1.94 -2.42
N GLN A 234 -0.61 -2.59 -1.52
CA GLN A 234 -1.16 -3.20 -0.31
C GLN A 234 -0.14 -3.08 0.83
N CYS A 235 -0.61 -3.23 2.07
CA CYS A 235 0.30 -3.42 3.18
C CYS A 235 1.09 -4.72 3.00
N ALA A 236 2.41 -4.66 3.15
CA ALA A 236 3.32 -5.78 2.93
C ALA A 236 4.06 -6.26 4.21
N GLU A 237 3.58 -5.86 5.39
CA GLU A 237 4.05 -6.34 6.70
C GLU A 237 2.86 -6.70 7.58
N LEU A 238 2.89 -7.88 8.21
CA LEU A 238 1.76 -8.41 8.97
C LEU A 238 1.42 -7.50 10.16
N CYS A 239 0.31 -6.78 10.06
CA CYS A 239 -0.10 -5.75 11.04
C CYS A 239 -1.39 -6.09 11.81
N GLY A 240 -1.81 -7.37 11.81
CA GLY A 240 -2.95 -7.86 12.59
C GLY A 240 -4.13 -8.37 11.75
N LYS A 241 -5.30 -8.50 12.39
CA LYS A 241 -6.49 -9.19 11.83
C LYS A 241 -6.88 -8.71 10.43
N ASN A 242 -6.93 -7.39 10.21
CA ASN A 242 -7.34 -6.82 8.93
C ASN A 242 -6.15 -6.42 8.04
N HIS A 243 -4.98 -7.06 8.20
CA HIS A 243 -3.80 -6.80 7.38
C HIS A 243 -4.09 -6.83 5.87
N GLY A 244 -4.93 -7.77 5.40
CA GLY A 244 -5.33 -7.87 3.99
C GLY A 244 -6.35 -6.81 3.51
N PHE A 245 -6.78 -5.88 4.36
CA PHE A 245 -7.89 -4.94 4.13
C PHE A 245 -7.46 -3.47 4.23
N MET A 246 -6.19 -3.18 3.96
CA MET A 246 -5.66 -1.81 3.92
C MET A 246 -4.86 -1.52 2.64
N PRO A 247 -5.55 -1.42 1.49
CA PRO A 247 -4.91 -1.17 0.21
C PRO A 247 -4.36 0.24 0.11
N ILE A 248 -3.58 0.45 -0.94
CA ILE A 248 -3.01 1.73 -1.33
C ILE A 248 -3.46 1.98 -2.76
N VAL A 249 -3.94 3.18 -3.05
CA VAL A 249 -4.18 3.65 -4.41
C VAL A 249 -3.43 4.95 -4.60
N VAL A 250 -2.60 5.00 -5.64
CA VAL A 250 -1.89 6.20 -6.09
C VAL A 250 -2.48 6.62 -7.42
N SER A 251 -2.98 7.85 -7.48
CA SER A 251 -3.44 8.49 -8.71
C SER A 251 -2.34 9.44 -9.20
N ALA A 252 -1.64 9.04 -10.26
CA ALA A 252 -0.69 9.92 -10.93
C ALA A 252 -1.41 10.75 -11.99
N VAL A 253 -1.39 12.06 -11.84
CA VAL A 253 -2.14 12.99 -12.70
C VAL A 253 -1.22 13.99 -13.37
N ALA A 254 -1.73 14.69 -14.39
CA ALA A 254 -0.99 15.78 -15.02
C ALA A 254 -0.66 16.88 -14.00
N GLN A 255 0.41 17.64 -14.24
CA GLN A 255 0.87 18.70 -13.32
C GLN A 255 -0.20 19.75 -13.02
N ASP A 256 -0.99 20.14 -14.02
CA ASP A 256 -2.03 21.17 -13.84
C ASP A 256 -3.25 20.61 -13.09
N GLU A 257 -3.64 19.36 -13.39
CA GLU A 257 -4.68 18.65 -12.63
C GLU A 257 -4.29 18.49 -11.15
N PHE A 258 -3.02 18.17 -10.87
CA PHE A 258 -2.50 18.11 -9.50
C PHE A 258 -2.61 19.47 -8.79
N LYS A 259 -2.27 20.57 -9.46
CA LYS A 259 -2.37 21.91 -8.87
C LYS A 259 -3.82 22.27 -8.55
N ASP A 260 -4.74 21.99 -9.45
CA ASP A 260 -6.18 22.24 -9.26
C ASP A 260 -6.73 21.42 -8.09
N TRP A 261 -6.41 20.11 -8.08
CA TRP A 261 -6.77 19.21 -6.99
C TRP A 261 -6.22 19.71 -5.64
N LEU A 262 -4.95 20.11 -5.60
CA LEU A 262 -4.31 20.60 -4.38
C LEU A 262 -4.93 21.92 -3.90
N ALA A 263 -5.27 22.82 -4.82
CA ALA A 263 -5.94 24.07 -4.50
C ALA A 263 -7.33 23.82 -3.89
N GLN A 264 -8.11 22.90 -4.47
CA GLN A 264 -9.41 22.51 -3.92
C GLN A 264 -9.27 21.92 -2.51
N ARG A 265 -8.33 20.99 -2.29
CA ARG A 265 -8.08 20.41 -0.96
C ARG A 265 -7.69 21.45 0.09
N LYS A 266 -6.93 22.48 -0.29
CA LYS A 266 -6.59 23.59 0.61
C LYS A 266 -7.81 24.40 1.02
N VAL A 267 -8.77 24.61 0.10
CA VAL A 267 -10.03 25.29 0.40
C VAL A 267 -10.86 24.46 1.38
N GLU A 268 -11.01 23.16 1.13
CA GLU A 268 -11.74 22.25 2.03
C GLU A 268 -11.11 22.24 3.44
N ALA A 269 -9.78 22.15 3.52
CA ALA A 269 -9.07 22.21 4.79
C ALA A 269 -9.24 23.56 5.52
N GLU A 270 -9.33 24.69 4.80
CA GLU A 270 -9.61 26.00 5.40
C GLU A 270 -11.06 26.12 5.89
N GLN A 271 -12.02 25.56 5.14
CA GLN A 271 -13.42 25.53 5.57
C GLN A 271 -13.58 24.73 6.86
N GLU A 272 -12.90 23.58 6.97
CA GLU A 272 -12.88 22.77 8.18
C GLU A 272 -12.24 23.54 9.35
N ARG A 273 -11.10 24.21 9.14
CA ARG A 273 -10.49 25.10 10.15
C ARG A 273 -11.44 26.22 10.60
N THR A 274 -12.18 26.81 9.66
CA THR A 274 -13.15 27.86 9.98
C THR A 274 -14.32 27.31 10.78
N LEU A 275 -14.83 26.12 10.44
CA LEU A 275 -15.87 25.42 11.20
C LEU A 275 -15.41 25.09 12.61
N MET A 276 -14.15 24.70 12.79
CA MET A 276 -13.56 24.46 14.12
C MET A 276 -13.49 25.72 14.99
N ALA A 277 -13.56 26.92 14.41
CA ALA A 277 -13.62 28.18 15.15
C ALA A 277 -15.04 28.56 15.60
N GLN A 278 -16.07 27.83 15.15
CA GLN A 278 -17.46 28.06 15.52
C GLN A 278 -17.82 27.32 16.83
N THR A 279 -18.81 27.86 17.53
CA THR A 279 -19.45 27.19 18.66
C THR A 279 -20.66 26.41 18.17
N PHE A 280 -20.73 25.13 18.54
CA PHE A 280 -21.84 24.24 18.22
C PHE A 280 -22.83 24.17 19.38
N THR A 281 -24.10 23.94 19.08
CA THR A 281 -25.13 23.64 20.07
C THR A 281 -25.04 22.18 20.55
N MET A 282 -25.66 21.87 21.70
CA MET A 282 -25.74 20.50 22.21
C MET A 282 -26.40 19.57 21.17
N ASP A 283 -27.52 19.99 20.58
CA ASP A 283 -28.27 19.16 19.63
C ASP A 283 -27.45 18.84 18.37
N GLU A 284 -26.69 19.82 17.85
CA GLU A 284 -25.79 19.61 16.70
C GLU A 284 -24.66 18.63 17.04
N LEU A 285 -24.05 18.76 18.22
CA LEU A 285 -22.99 17.85 18.66
C LEU A 285 -23.52 16.46 18.96
N MET A 286 -24.72 16.32 19.52
CA MET A 286 -25.35 15.04 19.77
C MET A 286 -25.65 14.31 18.46
N ALA A 287 -26.26 14.99 17.48
CA ALA A 287 -26.57 14.40 16.18
C ALA A 287 -25.31 13.98 15.41
N ARG A 288 -24.29 14.85 15.37
CA ARG A 288 -23.00 14.53 14.74
C ARG A 288 -22.25 13.44 15.48
N GLY A 289 -22.25 13.50 16.81
CA GLY A 289 -21.58 12.54 17.69
C GLY A 289 -22.18 11.15 17.59
N GLU A 290 -23.50 11.03 17.46
CA GLU A 290 -24.19 9.75 17.21
C GLU A 290 -23.72 9.12 15.90
N ALA A 291 -23.60 9.92 14.83
CA ALA A 291 -23.13 9.45 13.53
C ALA A 291 -21.68 8.95 13.59
N VAL A 292 -20.79 9.71 14.24
CA VAL A 292 -19.38 9.30 14.46
C VAL A 292 -19.32 8.04 15.33
N TYR A 293 -20.07 8.00 16.42
CA TYR A 293 -20.14 6.88 17.35
C TYR A 293 -20.58 5.60 16.65
N THR A 294 -21.69 5.66 15.91
CA THR A 294 -22.25 4.51 15.20
C THR A 294 -21.29 3.98 14.15
N LYS A 295 -20.60 4.87 13.45
CA LYS A 295 -19.64 4.49 12.40
C LYS A 295 -18.36 3.86 12.94
N THR A 296 -17.85 4.32 14.09
CA THR A 296 -16.50 3.95 14.54
C THR A 296 -16.45 3.29 15.92
N CYS A 297 -17.18 3.81 16.90
CA CYS A 297 -17.07 3.36 18.29
C CYS A 297 -17.97 2.15 18.59
N ALA A 298 -19.14 2.07 17.95
CA ALA A 298 -20.16 1.06 18.22
C ALA A 298 -19.72 -0.38 17.92
N ALA A 299 -18.72 -0.57 17.05
CA ALA A 299 -18.17 -1.90 16.76
C ALA A 299 -17.54 -2.58 18.00
N CYS A 300 -16.97 -1.78 18.91
CA CYS A 300 -16.37 -2.28 20.15
C CYS A 300 -17.26 -2.01 21.37
N HIS A 301 -17.90 -0.83 21.42
CA HIS A 301 -18.69 -0.41 22.57
C HIS A 301 -20.19 -0.73 22.48
N MET A 302 -20.62 -1.37 21.39
CA MET A 302 -22.01 -1.67 21.03
C MET A 302 -22.86 -0.41 20.82
N PRO A 303 -23.90 -0.43 19.96
CA PRO A 303 -24.79 0.73 19.79
C PRO A 303 -25.46 1.23 21.10
N THR A 304 -25.55 0.35 22.10
CA THR A 304 -26.13 0.64 23.41
C THR A 304 -25.12 1.17 24.44
N GLY A 305 -23.84 1.31 24.07
CA GLY A 305 -22.77 1.71 24.97
C GLY A 305 -22.42 0.67 26.05
N MET A 306 -22.92 -0.56 25.96
CA MET A 306 -22.72 -1.61 26.98
C MET A 306 -21.37 -2.33 26.86
N GLY A 307 -20.64 -2.14 25.76
CA GLY A 307 -19.42 -2.90 25.48
C GLY A 307 -19.67 -4.40 25.28
N VAL A 308 -18.58 -5.15 25.25
CA VAL A 308 -18.59 -6.62 25.15
C VAL A 308 -17.91 -7.18 26.41
N PRO A 309 -18.65 -7.84 27.32
CA PRO A 309 -18.10 -8.35 28.57
C PRO A 309 -16.82 -9.16 28.36
N GLY A 310 -15.76 -8.82 29.09
CA GLY A 310 -14.45 -9.48 29.00
C GLY A 310 -13.56 -9.06 27.82
N ALA A 311 -14.06 -8.25 26.88
CA ALA A 311 -13.30 -7.78 25.72
C ALA A 311 -13.23 -6.24 25.62
N PHE A 312 -14.37 -5.56 25.69
CA PHE A 312 -14.46 -4.11 25.55
C PHE A 312 -15.35 -3.53 26.67
N PRO A 313 -14.91 -2.48 27.38
CA PRO A 313 -15.65 -1.94 28.51
C PRO A 313 -16.93 -1.24 28.07
N ALA A 314 -17.93 -1.21 28.97
CA ALA A 314 -19.10 -0.36 28.81
C ALA A 314 -18.69 1.13 28.87
N LEU A 315 -19.35 1.96 28.06
CA LEU A 315 -19.34 3.41 28.19
C LEU A 315 -20.50 3.89 29.05
N LYS A 316 -21.66 3.23 28.95
CA LYS A 316 -22.83 3.48 29.79
C LYS A 316 -22.49 3.26 31.26
N GLY A 317 -22.67 4.29 32.08
CA GLY A 317 -22.39 4.30 33.52
C GLY A 317 -20.91 4.13 33.87
N SER A 318 -20.01 4.23 32.91
CA SER A 318 -18.58 3.97 33.11
C SER A 318 -17.90 5.13 33.81
N ALA A 319 -16.88 4.84 34.64
CA ALA A 319 -16.12 5.86 35.35
C ALA A 319 -15.39 6.85 34.41
N ILE A 320 -15.17 6.48 33.15
CA ILE A 320 -14.59 7.37 32.13
C ILE A 320 -15.67 8.31 31.56
N ALA A 321 -16.79 7.76 31.09
CA ALA A 321 -17.84 8.57 30.49
C ALA A 321 -18.58 9.45 31.50
N THR A 322 -18.69 9.03 32.77
CA THR A 322 -19.31 9.82 33.84
C THR A 322 -18.32 10.54 34.76
N GLY A 323 -17.01 10.38 34.49
CA GLY A 323 -15.94 11.05 35.22
C GLY A 323 -15.61 12.45 34.68
N PRO A 324 -14.47 13.04 35.09
CA PRO A 324 -13.99 14.33 34.58
C PRO A 324 -13.83 14.32 33.05
N LEU A 325 -14.25 15.42 32.41
CA LEU A 325 -14.26 15.56 30.95
C LEU A 325 -12.87 15.34 30.32
N ASP A 326 -11.82 15.93 30.90
CA ASP A 326 -10.44 15.80 30.41
C ASP A 326 -9.96 14.34 30.40
N GLY A 327 -10.43 13.53 31.36
CA GLY A 327 -10.09 12.11 31.42
C GLY A 327 -10.73 11.32 30.28
N HIS A 328 -11.97 11.67 29.90
CA HIS A 328 -12.61 11.05 28.75
C HIS A 328 -11.96 11.50 27.45
N LEU A 329 -11.68 12.80 27.33
CA LEU A 329 -10.98 13.40 26.20
C LEU A 329 -9.61 12.73 25.97
N ASP A 330 -8.84 12.50 27.03
CA ASP A 330 -7.55 11.82 26.95
C ASP A 330 -7.65 10.40 26.38
N ILE A 331 -8.63 9.62 26.85
CA ILE A 331 -8.82 8.23 26.40
C ILE A 331 -9.20 8.18 24.92
N VAL A 332 -10.06 9.07 24.44
CA VAL A 332 -10.46 9.08 23.01
C VAL A 332 -9.32 9.61 22.13
N VAL A 333 -8.66 10.70 22.54
CA VAL A 333 -7.60 11.34 21.75
C VAL A 333 -6.35 10.46 21.69
N ASN A 334 -5.89 9.92 22.82
CA ASN A 334 -4.60 9.23 22.94
C ASN A 334 -4.72 7.70 23.01
N GLY A 335 -5.95 7.17 23.07
CA GLY A 335 -6.16 5.75 23.29
C GLY A 335 -5.69 5.31 24.67
N LYS A 336 -5.51 3.99 24.85
CA LYS A 336 -4.96 3.44 26.10
C LYS A 336 -3.96 2.33 25.81
N GLN A 337 -2.69 2.61 26.11
CA GLN A 337 -1.60 1.65 25.94
C GLN A 337 -1.87 0.35 26.71
N GLY A 338 -1.46 -0.77 26.12
CA GLY A 338 -1.70 -2.11 26.67
C GLY A 338 -3.16 -2.60 26.53
N THR A 339 -4.00 -1.87 25.80
CA THR A 339 -5.39 -2.27 25.51
C THR A 339 -5.70 -2.17 24.01
N ALA A 340 -6.88 -2.63 23.59
CA ALA A 340 -7.36 -2.49 22.21
C ALA A 340 -7.90 -1.09 21.88
N MET A 341 -7.92 -0.14 22.83
CA MET A 341 -8.41 1.22 22.58
C MET A 341 -7.38 2.04 21.80
N ALA A 342 -7.63 2.23 20.51
CA ALA A 342 -6.80 3.03 19.61
C ALA A 342 -6.90 4.54 19.91
N ALA A 343 -5.90 5.29 19.48
CA ALA A 343 -5.89 6.75 19.56
C ALA A 343 -6.63 7.37 18.37
N PHE A 344 -7.68 8.17 18.62
CA PHE A 344 -8.48 8.81 17.58
C PHE A 344 -8.13 10.29 17.35
N GLY A 345 -7.24 10.87 18.16
CA GLY A 345 -6.89 12.29 18.10
C GLY A 345 -6.33 12.76 16.75
N ALA A 346 -5.63 11.86 16.05
CA ALA A 346 -5.13 12.12 14.70
C ALA A 346 -6.10 11.64 13.60
N GLN A 347 -7.10 10.82 13.94
CA GLN A 347 -8.03 10.18 13.01
C GLN A 347 -9.29 11.02 12.75
N PHE A 348 -9.67 11.84 13.72
CA PHE A 348 -10.81 12.73 13.67
C PHE A 348 -10.36 14.19 13.76
N ASN A 349 -11.10 15.07 13.08
CA ASN A 349 -11.00 16.50 13.33
C ASN A 349 -11.57 16.83 14.72
N GLU A 350 -11.32 18.05 15.16
CA GLU A 350 -11.71 18.54 16.47
C GLU A 350 -13.24 18.61 16.66
N ILE A 351 -14.00 18.77 15.57
CA ILE A 351 -15.46 18.81 15.61
C ILE A 351 -16.01 17.42 15.90
N ASP A 352 -15.52 16.39 15.21
CA ASP A 352 -15.92 15.00 15.37
C ASP A 352 -15.52 14.47 16.75
N LEU A 353 -14.33 14.84 17.25
CA LEU A 353 -13.91 14.52 18.62
C LEU A 353 -14.81 15.18 19.67
N ALA A 354 -15.08 16.48 19.51
CA ALA A 354 -15.96 17.20 20.42
C ALA A 354 -17.37 16.59 20.42
N ALA A 355 -17.89 16.28 19.24
CA ALA A 355 -19.22 15.71 19.06
C ALA A 355 -19.34 14.30 19.64
N VAL A 356 -18.42 13.38 19.32
CA VAL A 356 -18.51 11.98 19.77
C VAL A 356 -18.37 11.87 21.28
N ILE A 357 -17.46 12.62 21.91
CA ILE A 357 -17.29 12.62 23.36
C ILE A 357 -18.53 13.23 24.04
N THR A 358 -19.08 14.33 23.49
CA THR A 358 -20.33 14.92 23.98
C THR A 358 -21.47 13.90 23.92
N TYR A 359 -21.60 13.18 22.81
CA TYR A 359 -22.60 12.12 22.64
C TYR A 359 -22.41 10.98 23.65
N GLU A 360 -21.21 10.46 23.82
CA GLU A 360 -20.93 9.35 24.74
C GLU A 360 -21.20 9.70 26.21
N ARG A 361 -20.97 10.97 26.60
CA ARG A 361 -21.23 11.48 27.97
C ARG A 361 -22.70 11.77 28.25
N ASN A 362 -23.50 11.99 27.21
CA ASN A 362 -24.92 12.34 27.37
C ASN A 362 -25.88 11.24 26.91
N SER A 363 -25.37 10.14 26.37
CA SER A 363 -26.17 9.00 25.91
C SER A 363 -26.39 7.93 26.97
N TRP A 364 -27.38 7.08 26.69
CA TRP A 364 -27.70 5.86 27.44
C TRP A 364 -27.98 6.05 28.95
N GLY A 365 -28.29 7.28 29.37
CA GLY A 365 -28.54 7.63 30.77
C GLY A 365 -27.33 8.14 31.53
N ASN A 366 -26.20 8.41 30.85
CA ASN A 366 -25.04 9.08 31.45
C ASN A 366 -25.37 10.52 31.85
N ASN A 367 -26.12 11.25 31.01
CA ASN A 367 -26.75 12.56 31.30
C ASN A 367 -25.82 13.57 32.00
N MET A 368 -24.55 13.65 31.61
CA MET A 368 -23.57 14.52 32.29
C MET A 368 -23.88 16.01 32.12
N GLY A 369 -24.61 16.39 31.06
CA GLY A 369 -25.03 17.75 30.76
C GLY A 369 -23.89 18.66 30.25
N ASP A 370 -22.67 18.14 30.19
CA ASP A 370 -21.51 18.83 29.64
C ASP A 370 -21.34 18.55 28.14
N MET A 371 -20.61 19.45 27.48
CA MET A 371 -20.30 19.35 26.05
C MET A 371 -18.89 19.88 25.81
N LEU A 372 -18.24 19.38 24.76
CA LEU A 372 -16.98 19.91 24.27
C LEU A 372 -17.22 20.80 23.06
N GLN A 373 -16.47 21.89 22.95
CA GLN A 373 -16.34 22.63 21.71
C GLN A 373 -15.08 22.19 20.96
N PRO A 374 -15.01 22.34 19.63
CA PRO A 374 -13.81 22.00 18.87
C PRO A 374 -12.56 22.72 19.39
N ILE A 375 -12.71 23.95 19.90
CA ILE A 375 -11.62 24.71 20.51
C ILE A 375 -11.04 24.06 21.77
N ASP A 376 -11.84 23.34 22.54
CA ASP A 376 -11.39 22.65 23.76
C ASP A 376 -10.51 21.45 23.39
N VAL A 377 -10.93 20.69 22.36
CA VAL A 377 -10.14 19.60 21.79
C VAL A 377 -8.84 20.13 21.18
N ALA A 378 -8.90 21.25 20.44
CA ALA A 378 -7.72 21.88 19.85
C ALA A 378 -6.70 22.31 20.92
N LYS A 379 -7.17 22.87 22.04
CA LYS A 379 -6.32 23.25 23.18
C LYS A 379 -5.70 22.02 23.82
N PHE A 380 -6.48 20.96 24.04
CA PHE A 380 -5.99 19.71 24.62
C PHE A 380 -4.87 19.09 23.76
N LYS A 381 -5.07 19.01 22.44
CA LYS A 381 -4.06 18.47 21.50
C LYS A 381 -2.77 19.29 21.42
N LYS A 382 -2.81 20.59 21.74
CA LYS A 382 -1.63 21.47 21.75
C LYS A 382 -0.88 21.48 23.08
N ALA A 383 -1.53 21.08 24.18
CA ALA A 383 -0.97 21.14 25.53
C ALA A 383 -0.10 19.92 25.88
N LYS A 384 -0.06 18.91 25.00
CA LYS A 384 0.77 17.72 25.07
C LYS A 384 1.70 17.69 23.87
#